data_AF-A0A7C5Y328-F1
#
_entry.id   AF-A0A7C5Y328-F1
#
_cell.length_a   1.000
_cell.length_b   1.000
_cell.length_c   1.000
_cell.angle_alpha   90.00
_cell.angle_beta   90.00
_cell.angle_gamma   90.00
#
_symmetry.space_group_name_H-M   'P 1'
#
loop_
_entity.id
_entity.type
_entity.pdbx_description
1 polymer ?
#
loop_
_entity_poly.entity_id
_entity_poly.type
_entity_poly.pdbx_seq_one_letter_code
_entity_poly.pdbx_strand_id
1 'polypeptide(L)'
;MRITPSNILCHELVGLKVRVQQYTDLGLIGLAGVVVDETLKTLVIERADGKRVRVFKANGVFVFKIPGNGEVSVMGIDLLGRPWDRLKKNIKKCRV
;
A
#
# COMPACT_ATOMS: atom_id res chain seq x y z
N MET A 1 5.32 -13.42 11.06
CA MET A 1 3.91 -13.07 11.31
C MET A 1 3.18 -12.98 9.98
N ARG A 2 1.91 -13.40 9.92
CA ARG A 2 1.10 -13.23 8.72
C ARG A 2 0.64 -11.77 8.62
N ILE A 3 0.54 -11.27 7.40
CA ILE A 3 -0.06 -9.96 7.16
C ILE A 3 -1.55 -10.00 7.55
N THR A 4 -1.99 -8.96 8.25
CA THR A 4 -3.37 -8.76 8.69
C THR A 4 -3.75 -7.30 8.47
N PRO A 5 -5.05 -6.96 8.45
CA PRO A 5 -5.49 -5.57 8.39
C PRO A 5 -4.87 -4.69 9.49
N SER A 6 -4.66 -5.23 10.69
CA SER A 6 -4.14 -4.50 11.85
C SER A 6 -2.64 -4.20 11.77
N ASN A 7 -1.87 -5.02 11.06
CA ASN A 7 -0.40 -4.91 11.00
C ASN A 7 0.14 -4.51 9.61
N ILE A 8 -0.71 -4.26 8.60
CA ILE A 8 -0.29 -3.92 7.23
C ILE A 8 0.73 -2.78 7.16
N LEU A 9 0.60 -1.78 8.04
CA LEU A 9 1.52 -0.64 8.11
C LEU A 9 2.96 -1.03 8.45
N CYS A 10 3.17 -2.24 8.95
CA CYS A 10 4.46 -2.81 9.36
C CYS A 10 4.96 -3.91 8.42
N HIS A 11 4.16 -4.31 7.43
CA HIS A 11 4.47 -5.41 6.53
C HIS A 11 4.90 -4.94 5.14
N GLU A 12 5.54 -5.87 4.42
CA GLU A 12 5.89 -5.75 3.01
C GLU A 12 4.61 -5.52 2.19
N LEU A 13 4.64 -4.49 1.35
CA LEU A 13 3.53 -4.18 0.45
C LEU A 13 3.76 -4.74 -0.95
N VAL A 14 5.02 -4.96 -1.33
CA VAL A 14 5.37 -5.58 -2.62
C VAL A 14 4.73 -6.96 -2.72
N GLY A 15 4.11 -7.22 -3.87
CA GLY A 15 3.36 -8.44 -4.16
C GLY A 15 1.88 -8.40 -3.76
N LEU A 16 1.43 -7.40 -3.00
CA LEU A 16 0.01 -7.26 -2.67
C LEU A 16 -0.77 -6.68 -3.84
N LYS A 17 -2.00 -7.19 -4.05
CA LYS A 17 -2.97 -6.55 -4.93
C LYS A 17 -3.47 -5.28 -4.26
N VAL A 18 -3.52 -4.19 -5.02
CA VAL A 18 -3.93 -2.88 -4.53
C VAL A 18 -4.85 -2.20 -5.54
N ARG A 19 -5.79 -1.40 -5.03
CA ARG A 19 -6.59 -0.46 -5.81
C ARG A 19 -6.59 0.92 -5.15
N VAL A 20 -6.50 1.96 -5.98
CA VAL A 20 -6.65 3.36 -5.54
C VAL A 20 -8.14 3.66 -5.38
N GLN A 21 -8.58 3.91 -4.13
CA GLN A 21 -9.97 4.23 -3.81
C GLN A 21 -10.24 5.73 -3.92
N GLN A 22 -9.30 6.55 -3.45
CA GLN A 22 -9.35 8.01 -3.52
C GLN A 22 -7.96 8.51 -3.89
N TYR A 23 -7.88 9.60 -4.66
CA TYR A 23 -6.64 10.23 -5.03
C TYR A 23 -6.85 11.71 -5.35
N THR A 24 -5.83 12.55 -5.17
CA THR A 24 -5.92 13.98 -5.52
C THR A 24 -6.08 14.20 -7.03
N ASP A 25 -5.40 13.39 -7.84
CA ASP A 25 -5.63 13.29 -9.28
C ASP A 25 -6.72 12.24 -9.58
N LEU A 26 -7.87 12.71 -10.07
CA LEU A 26 -9.04 11.89 -10.37
C LEU A 26 -8.76 10.79 -11.40
N GLY A 27 -7.80 10.99 -12.31
CA GLY A 27 -7.43 10.00 -13.32
C GLY A 27 -6.78 8.74 -12.75
N LEU A 28 -6.30 8.80 -11.51
CA LEU A 28 -5.71 7.66 -10.80
C LEU A 28 -6.71 6.90 -9.93
N ILE A 29 -7.92 7.43 -9.73
CA ILE A 29 -8.97 6.72 -8.99
C ILE A 29 -9.39 5.47 -9.79
N GLY A 30 -9.43 4.32 -9.12
CA GLY A 30 -9.72 3.03 -9.75
C GLY A 30 -8.50 2.34 -10.37
N LEU A 31 -7.31 2.97 -10.38
CA LEU A 31 -6.06 2.28 -10.72
C LEU A 31 -5.91 1.05 -9.84
N ALA A 32 -5.77 -0.12 -10.46
CA ALA A 32 -5.65 -1.40 -9.77
C ALA A 32 -4.55 -2.26 -10.39
N GLY A 33 -3.90 -3.06 -9.55
CA GLY A 33 -2.78 -3.90 -9.96
C GLY A 33 -2.09 -4.55 -8.78
N VAL A 34 -0.82 -4.89 -8.97
CA VAL A 34 0.07 -5.46 -7.95
C VAL A 34 1.15 -4.43 -7.63
N VAL A 35 1.47 -4.26 -6.35
CA VAL A 35 2.62 -3.43 -5.95
C VAL A 35 3.90 -4.17 -6.34
N VAL A 36 4.74 -3.54 -7.15
CA VAL A 36 6.02 -4.12 -7.59
C VAL A 36 7.24 -3.43 -6.99
N ASP A 37 7.06 -2.23 -6.45
CA ASP A 37 8.13 -1.46 -5.79
C ASP A 37 7.54 -0.46 -4.78
N GLU A 38 8.28 -0.21 -3.70
CA GLU A 38 7.95 0.74 -2.65
C GLU A 38 9.18 1.60 -2.32
N THR A 39 9.03 2.92 -2.42
CA THR A 39 10.05 3.86 -1.97
C THR A 39 9.56 4.63 -0.74
N LEU A 40 10.33 5.62 -0.29
CA LEU A 40 9.96 6.47 0.84
C LEU A 40 8.61 7.20 0.63
N LYS A 41 8.33 7.65 -0.59
CA LYS A 41 7.14 8.47 -0.91
C LYS A 41 6.20 7.82 -1.92
N THR A 42 6.63 6.80 -2.64
CA THR A 42 5.88 6.28 -3.79
C THR A 42 5.63 4.79 -3.70
N LEU A 43 4.58 4.35 -4.39
CA LEU A 43 4.33 2.96 -4.77
C LEU A 43 4.38 2.85 -6.29
N VAL A 44 4.89 1.73 -6.80
CA VAL A 44 4.77 1.37 -8.22
C VAL A 44 3.77 0.23 -8.32
N ILE A 45 2.71 0.46 -9.10
CA ILE A 45 1.63 -0.49 -9.33
C ILE A 45 1.74 -0.99 -10.76
N GLU A 46 1.91 -2.30 -10.91
CA GLU A 46 1.85 -2.98 -12.21
C GLU A 46 0.42 -3.43 -12.48
N ARG A 47 -0.15 -2.91 -13.57
CA ARG A 47 -1.51 -3.20 -14.02
C ARG A 47 -1.57 -4.55 -14.74
N ALA A 48 -2.78 -5.05 -14.96
CA ALA A 48 -3.00 -6.31 -15.70
C ALA A 48 -2.48 -6.28 -17.15
N ASP A 49 -2.34 -5.09 -17.76
CA ASP A 49 -1.77 -4.91 -19.10
C ASP A 49 -0.22 -4.80 -19.08
N GLY A 50 0.41 -5.04 -17.92
CA GLY A 50 1.86 -4.97 -17.73
C GLY A 50 2.40 -3.55 -17.58
N LYS A 51 1.57 -2.50 -17.70
CA LYS A 51 2.03 -1.12 -17.53
C LYS A 51 2.26 -0.80 -16.05
N ARG A 52 3.35 -0.10 -15.78
CA ARG A 52 3.71 0.35 -14.43
C ARG A 52 3.35 1.81 -14.23
N VAL A 53 2.62 2.08 -13.16
CA VAL A 53 2.24 3.44 -12.77
C VAL A 53 2.83 3.73 -11.40
N ARG A 54 3.58 4.82 -11.30
CA ARG A 54 4.13 5.30 -10.02
C ARG A 54 3.20 6.34 -9.43
N VAL A 55 2.82 6.15 -8.17
CA VAL A 55 1.92 7.04 -7.44
C VAL A 55 2.55 7.50 -6.14
N PHE A 56 2.29 8.74 -5.74
CA PHE A 56 2.64 9.25 -4.41
C PHE A 56 1.69 8.68 -3.36
N LYS A 57 2.25 8.17 -2.27
CA LYS A 57 1.51 7.62 -1.14
C LYS A 57 0.62 8.68 -0.48
N ALA A 58 1.17 9.85 -0.18
CA ALA A 58 0.48 10.90 0.58
C ALA A 58 -0.83 11.39 -0.07
N ASN A 59 -1.00 11.18 -1.37
CA ASN A 59 -2.11 11.72 -2.14
C ASN A 59 -3.31 10.78 -2.25
N GLY A 60 -3.24 9.58 -1.67
CA GLY A 60 -4.21 8.53 -1.94
C GLY A 60 -4.69 7.73 -0.75
N VAL A 61 -5.86 7.12 -0.92
CA VAL A 61 -6.36 6.03 -0.09
C VAL A 61 -6.30 4.75 -0.91
N PHE A 62 -5.61 3.74 -0.37
CA PHE A 62 -5.29 2.50 -1.06
C PHE A 62 -5.99 1.33 -0.38
N VAL A 63 -6.64 0.49 -1.16
CA VAL A 63 -7.26 -0.75 -0.67
C VAL A 63 -6.36 -1.90 -1.06
N PHE A 64 -5.77 -2.56 -0.06
CA PHE A 64 -4.90 -3.72 -0.24
C PHE A 64 -5.66 -5.01 0.02
N LYS A 65 -5.45 -6.01 -0.83
CA LYS A 65 -5.96 -7.36 -0.61
C LYS A 65 -4.97 -8.15 0.23
N ILE A 66 -5.42 -8.60 1.40
CA ILE A 66 -4.65 -9.45 2.30
C ILE A 66 -4.95 -10.92 1.95
N PRO A 67 -3.92 -11.73 1.61
CA PRO A 67 -4.11 -13.16 1.34
C PRO A 67 -4.81 -13.86 2.52
N GLY A 68 -6.01 -14.40 2.28
CA GLY A 68 -6.80 -15.11 3.29
C GLY A 68 -7.59 -14.25 4.28
N ASN A 69 -7.37 -12.93 4.31
CA ASN A 69 -7.94 -12.03 5.33
C ASN A 69 -8.75 -10.85 4.75
N GLY A 70 -9.15 -10.91 3.47
CA GLY A 70 -10.00 -9.91 2.83
C GLY A 70 -9.24 -8.68 2.32
N GLU A 71 -9.79 -7.49 2.54
CA GLU A 71 -9.23 -6.22 2.09
C GLU A 71 -9.13 -5.21 3.23
N VAL A 72 -8.15 -4.30 3.16
CA VAL A 72 -7.95 -3.21 4.12
C VAL A 72 -7.72 -1.90 3.40
N SER A 73 -8.43 -0.85 3.82
CA SER A 73 -8.24 0.51 3.33
C SER A 73 -7.21 1.24 4.20
N VAL A 74 -6.22 1.86 3.54
CA VAL A 74 -5.09 2.51 4.18
C VAL A 74 -4.90 3.90 3.58
N MET A 75 -4.83 4.92 4.44
CA MET A 75 -4.40 6.25 4.02
C MET A 75 -2.92 6.19 3.67
N GLY A 76 -2.54 6.59 2.46
CA GLY A 76 -1.15 6.48 2.06
C GLY A 76 -0.20 7.42 2.82
N ILE A 77 -0.71 8.43 3.53
CA ILE A 77 0.08 9.21 4.49
C ILE A 77 0.66 8.33 5.61
N ASP A 78 -0.05 7.27 6.02
CA ASP A 78 0.39 6.32 7.03
C ASP A 78 1.46 5.35 6.50
N LEU A 79 1.58 5.26 5.17
CA LEU A 79 2.60 4.46 4.47
C LEU A 79 3.88 5.24 4.18
N LEU A 80 3.97 6.52 4.57
CA LEU A 80 5.21 7.29 4.39
C LEU A 80 6.36 6.70 5.21
N GLY A 81 7.51 6.57 4.54
CA GLY A 81 8.69 5.87 5.07
C GLY A 81 9.09 4.71 4.18
N ARG A 82 10.34 4.28 4.28
CA ARG A 82 10.80 3.05 3.62
C ARG A 82 10.24 1.83 4.39
N PRO A 83 10.14 0.65 3.76
CA PRO A 83 9.57 -0.54 4.41
C PRO A 83 10.12 -0.80 5.83
N TRP A 84 11.44 -0.69 6.00
CA TRP A 84 12.09 -0.91 7.29
C TRP A 84 11.93 0.25 8.29
N ASP A 85 11.72 1.48 7.82
CA ASP A 85 11.50 2.65 8.68
C ASP A 85 10.10 2.63 9.29
N ARG A 86 9.11 2.07 8.56
CA ARG A 86 7.73 1.93 9.03
C ARG A 86 7.61 1.05 10.27
N LEU A 87 8.45 0.03 10.39
CA LEU A 87 8.50 -0.87 11.55
C LEU A 87 8.73 -0.12 12.86
N LYS A 88 9.71 0.79 12.89
CA LYS A 88 10.07 1.55 14.09
C LYS A 88 8.97 2.53 14.50
N LYS A 89 8.36 3.20 13.52
CA LYS A 89 7.30 4.19 13.75
C LYS A 89 6.02 3.56 14.29
N ASN A 90 5.72 2.32 13.88
CA ASN A 90 4.46 1.64 14.17
C ASN A 90 4.57 0.54 15.23
N ILE A 91 5.66 0.45 16.00
CA ILE A 91 5.92 -0.64 16.97
C ILE A 91 4.71 -1.02 17.83
N LYS A 92 3.88 -0.05 18.26
CA LYS A 92 2.66 -0.31 19.05
C LYS A 92 1.58 -1.09 18.27
N LYS A 93 1.44 -0.81 16.96
CA LYS A 93 0.51 -1.50 16.04
C LYS A 93 1.10 -2.81 15.49
N CYS A 94 2.43 -2.93 15.42
CA CYS A 94 3.12 -4.14 14.95
C CYS A 94 3.26 -5.24 16.02
N ARG A 95 2.81 -4.99 17.25
CA ARG A 95 3.03 -5.88 18.42
C ARG A 95 1.94 -6.96 18.62
N VAL A 96 1.05 -7.12 17.65
CA VAL A 96 -0.06 -8.09 17.68
C VAL A 96 0.36 -9.40 17.01
#